data_AF-A0A137NPZ0-F1
#
_entry.id   AF-A0A137NPZ0-F1
#
_cell.length_a   1.000
_cell.length_b   1.000
_cell.length_c   1.000
_cell.angle_alpha   90.00
_cell.angle_beta   90.00
_cell.angle_gamma   90.00
#
_symmetry.space_group_name_H-M   'P 1'
#
loop_
_entity.id
_entity.type
_entity.pdbx_description
1 polymer ?
#
loop_
_entity_poly.entity_id
_entity_poly.type
_entity_poly.pdbx_seq_one_letter_code
_entity_poly.pdbx_strand_id
1 'polypeptide(L)'
;KFVLENDYGEQDRYNEVIFKYAEVVRELGAKYNIPVLDFWVEGGIVPDVEDQFVDGIHFSAKGNEIAAKLLIEKLGKEYGHLALSQEKWKYPNFTALYEQ
;
A
#
# COMPACT_ATOMS: atom_id res chain seq x y z
N LYS A 1 -16.79 -17.34 38.41
CA LYS A 1 -16.24 -16.09 37.85
C LYS A 1 -16.09 -16.33 36.36
N PHE A 2 -17.04 -15.87 35.54
CA PHE A 2 -16.95 -16.03 34.09
C PHE A 2 -15.83 -15.12 33.58
N VAL A 3 -14.83 -15.71 32.95
CA VAL A 3 -13.76 -14.98 32.26
C VAL A 3 -14.41 -14.43 31.00
N LEU A 4 -14.48 -13.10 30.90
CA LEU A 4 -14.84 -12.45 29.65
C LEU A 4 -13.70 -12.74 28.67
N GLU A 5 -13.98 -13.52 27.62
CA GLU A 5 -13.12 -13.69 26.46
C GLU A 5 -13.02 -12.35 25.69
N ASN A 6 -12.30 -11.40 26.26
CA ASN A 6 -11.67 -10.32 25.51
C ASN A 6 -10.16 -10.45 25.73
N ASP A 7 -9.64 -11.66 25.53
CA ASP A 7 -8.21 -11.90 25.45
C ASP A 7 -7.75 -11.59 24.02
N TYR A 8 -7.74 -10.31 23.66
CA TYR A 8 -6.79 -9.85 22.65
C TYR A 8 -5.42 -9.87 23.33
N GLY A 9 -4.95 -11.08 23.66
CA GLY A 9 -3.64 -11.31 24.23
C GLY A 9 -2.65 -10.48 23.45
N GLU A 10 -1.85 -9.71 24.18
CA GLU A 10 -0.79 -8.81 23.72
C GLU A 10 -0.38 -9.15 22.29
N GLN A 11 -1.06 -8.55 21.30
CA GLN A 11 -0.81 -8.91 19.91
C GLN A 11 0.57 -8.36 19.60
N ASP A 12 1.59 -9.22 19.60
CA ASP A 12 2.97 -8.86 19.32
C ASP A 12 3.05 -8.11 17.98
N ARG A 13 3.13 -6.77 18.03
CA ARG A 13 3.25 -5.89 16.85
C ARG A 13 4.70 -5.61 16.50
N TYR A 14 5.58 -6.57 16.76
CA TYR A 14 6.99 -6.44 16.44
C TYR A 14 7.23 -6.64 14.94
N ASN A 15 8.28 -5.99 14.41
CA ASN A 15 8.67 -6.11 13.01
C ASN A 15 8.86 -7.58 12.57
N GLU A 16 9.34 -8.44 13.47
CA GLU A 16 9.52 -9.88 13.23
C GLU A 16 8.20 -10.61 12.96
N VAL A 17 7.11 -10.21 13.64
CA VAL A 17 5.77 -10.79 13.43
C VAL A 17 5.17 -10.25 12.14
N ILE A 18 5.35 -8.95 11.87
CA ILE A 18 4.91 -8.32 10.62
C ILE A 18 5.61 -8.96 9.42
N PHE A 19 6.88 -9.32 9.54
CA PHE A 19 7.63 -10.01 8.49
C PHE A 19 7.01 -11.35 8.12
N LYS A 20 6.62 -12.17 9.11
CA LYS A 20 5.93 -13.45 8.87
C LYS A 20 4.60 -13.25 8.15
N TYR A 21 3.85 -12.21 8.50
CA TYR A 21 2.62 -11.86 7.79
C TYR A 21 2.91 -11.49 6.33
N ALA A 22 3.93 -10.67 6.09
CA ALA A 22 4.35 -10.30 4.73
C ALA A 22 4.80 -11.51 3.90
N GLU A 23 5.49 -12.48 4.50
CA GLU A 23 5.83 -13.75 3.87
C GLU A 23 4.58 -14.50 3.38
N VAL A 24 3.59 -14.67 4.25
CA VAL A 24 2.33 -15.35 3.89
C VAL A 24 1.60 -14.59 2.77
N VAL A 25 1.59 -13.25 2.80
CA VAL A 25 1.00 -12.44 1.72
C VAL A 25 1.71 -12.70 0.39
N ARG A 26 3.05 -12.74 0.37
CA ARG A 26 3.85 -13.06 -0.83
C ARG A 26 3.57 -14.46 -1.35
N GLU A 27 3.52 -15.46 -0.46
CA GLU A 27 3.21 -16.85 -0.82
C GLU A 27 1.81 -16.98 -1.44
N LEU A 28 0.81 -16.33 -0.83
CA LEU A 28 -0.55 -16.35 -1.36
C LEU A 28 -0.66 -15.61 -2.70
N GLY A 29 0.01 -14.46 -2.84
CA GLY A 29 0.11 -13.73 -4.10
C GLY A 29 0.66 -14.61 -5.21
N ALA A 30 1.79 -15.28 -4.96
CA ALA A 30 2.38 -16.23 -5.91
C ALA A 30 1.43 -17.40 -6.23
N LYS A 31 0.80 -18.00 -5.21
CA LYS A 31 -0.14 -19.13 -5.37
C LYS A 31 -1.33 -18.79 -6.26
N TYR A 32 -1.89 -17.60 -6.13
CA TYR A 32 -3.08 -17.17 -6.88
C TYR A 32 -2.76 -16.31 -8.09
N ASN A 33 -1.48 -16.15 -8.43
CA ASN A 33 -1.01 -15.28 -9.51
C ASN A 33 -1.55 -13.84 -9.37
N ILE A 34 -1.53 -13.33 -8.14
CA ILE A 34 -1.88 -11.96 -7.79
C ILE A 34 -0.57 -11.23 -7.45
N PRO A 35 -0.17 -10.19 -8.20
CA PRO A 35 0.96 -9.35 -7.89
C PRO A 35 0.84 -8.74 -6.49
N VAL A 36 1.91 -8.84 -5.71
CA VAL A 36 2.03 -8.24 -4.37
C VAL A 36 2.99 -7.08 -4.46
N LEU A 37 2.63 -5.95 -3.85
CA LEU A 37 3.52 -4.82 -3.61
C LEU A 37 4.10 -4.95 -2.20
N ASP A 38 5.39 -5.19 -2.11
CA ASP A 38 6.11 -5.28 -0.84
C ASP A 38 6.75 -3.93 -0.50
N PHE A 39 6.13 -3.15 0.37
CA PHE A 39 6.63 -1.82 0.74
C PHE A 39 8.00 -1.84 1.42
N TRP A 40 8.34 -2.93 2.12
CA TRP A 40 9.61 -3.04 2.82
C TRP A 40 10.75 -3.36 1.85
N VAL A 41 10.57 -4.38 1.01
CA VAL A 41 11.60 -4.88 0.10
C VAL A 41 11.69 -4.03 -1.17
N GLU A 42 10.56 -3.69 -1.78
CA GLU A 42 10.51 -2.92 -3.04
C GLU A 42 10.52 -1.41 -2.78
N GLY A 43 9.89 -0.97 -1.68
CA GLY A 43 9.65 0.45 -1.41
C GLY A 43 10.66 1.13 -0.50
N GLY A 44 11.50 0.37 0.22
CA GLY A 44 12.38 0.93 1.25
C GLY A 44 11.61 1.69 2.34
N ILE A 45 10.32 1.36 2.52
CA ILE A 45 9.49 1.88 3.59
C ILE A 45 9.76 1.03 4.82
N VAL A 46 10.62 1.52 5.71
CA VAL A 46 11.02 0.80 6.91
C VAL A 46 10.89 1.71 8.13
N PRO A 47 10.49 1.16 9.30
CA PRO A 47 10.57 1.88 10.56
C PRO A 47 11.97 2.48 10.73
N ASP A 48 12.04 3.65 11.37
CA ASP A 48 13.27 4.41 11.65
C ASP A 48 13.89 5.19 10.47
N VAL A 49 13.29 5.17 9.27
CA VAL A 49 13.62 6.19 8.25
C VAL A 49 12.88 7.48 8.56
N GLU A 50 13.66 8.54 8.82
CA GLU A 50 13.12 9.86 9.10
C GLU A 50 12.15 10.33 8.01
N ASP A 51 11.07 10.95 8.48
CA ASP A 51 9.98 11.54 7.70
C ASP A 51 9.11 10.56 6.90
N GLN A 52 9.27 9.25 6.96
CA GLN A 52 8.33 8.32 6.29
C GLN A 52 7.08 8.02 7.13
N PHE A 53 7.19 8.14 8.45
CA PHE A 53 6.13 7.84 9.40
C PHE A 53 5.88 9.02 10.34
N VAL A 54 4.64 9.16 10.81
CA VAL A 54 4.25 10.16 11.80
C VAL A 54 4.60 9.71 13.22
N ASP A 55 4.35 8.43 13.50
CA ASP A 55 4.44 7.83 14.84
C ASP A 55 5.08 6.43 14.82
N GLY A 56 5.80 6.11 13.74
CA GLY A 56 6.40 4.80 13.50
C GLY A 56 5.48 3.74 12.90
N ILE A 57 4.18 4.03 12.70
CA ILE A 57 3.22 3.11 12.06
C ILE A 57 2.45 3.80 10.92
N HIS A 58 1.90 4.98 11.16
CA HIS A 58 1.15 5.72 10.14
C HIS A 58 2.10 6.45 9.21
N PHE A 59 1.91 6.31 7.89
CA PHE A 59 2.70 7.06 6.92
C PHE A 59 2.49 8.57 7.07
N SER A 60 3.59 9.30 6.98
CA SER A 60 3.58 10.75 6.82
C SER A 60 3.07 11.13 5.41
N ALA A 61 3.01 12.44 5.10
CA ALA A 61 2.76 12.90 3.72
C ALA A 61 3.78 12.31 2.73
N LYS A 62 5.07 12.31 3.09
CA LYS A 62 6.16 11.75 2.29
C LYS A 62 6.06 10.22 2.17
N GLY A 63 5.71 9.53 3.25
CA GLY A 63 5.48 8.08 3.21
C GLY A 63 4.32 7.70 2.27
N ASN A 64 3.22 8.46 2.31
CA ASN A 64 2.09 8.26 1.41
C ASN A 64 2.45 8.55 -0.06
N GLU A 65 3.28 9.56 -0.33
CA GLU A 65 3.77 9.85 -1.69
C GLU A 65 4.57 8.67 -2.27
N ILE A 66 5.48 8.11 -1.47
CA ILE A 66 6.27 6.92 -1.86
C ILE A 66 5.33 5.73 -2.12
N ALA A 67 4.41 5.45 -1.19
CA ALA A 67 3.47 4.35 -1.34
C ALA A 67 2.58 4.49 -2.58
N ALA A 68 2.06 5.69 -2.85
CA ALA A 68 1.23 5.97 -4.01
C ALA A 68 1.99 5.76 -5.32
N LYS A 69 3.24 6.27 -5.40
CA LYS A 69 4.10 6.09 -6.59
C LYS A 69 4.33 4.61 -6.90
N LEU A 70 4.74 3.83 -5.90
CA LEU A 70 5.00 2.40 -6.06
C LEU A 70 3.74 1.63 -6.49
N LEU A 71 2.59 1.98 -5.91
CA LEU A 71 1.31 1.36 -6.29
C LEU A 71 0.95 1.65 -7.75
N ILE A 72 1.06 2.90 -8.19
CA ILE A 72 0.79 3.31 -9.57
C ILE A 72 1.73 2.58 -10.54
N GLU A 73 3.03 2.50 -10.23
CA GLU A 73 4.02 1.81 -11.05
C GLU A 73 3.72 0.30 -11.14
N LYS A 74 3.40 -0.35 -10.02
CA LYS A 74 3.03 -1.77 -9.98
C LYS A 74 1.76 -2.05 -10.77
N LEU A 75 0.72 -1.22 -10.59
CA LEU A 75 -0.52 -1.34 -11.35
C LEU A 75 -0.28 -1.16 -12.86
N GLY A 76 0.49 -0.16 -13.27
CA GLY A 76 0.80 0.06 -14.68
C GLY A 76 1.58 -1.10 -15.31
N LYS A 77 2.52 -1.71 -14.55
CA LYS A 77 3.33 -2.84 -15.02
C LYS A 77 2.53 -4.14 -15.12
N GLU A 78 1.77 -4.47 -14.08
CA GLU A 78 1.10 -5.78 -13.96
C GLU A 78 -0.31 -5.77 -14.56
N TYR A 79 -0.95 -4.60 -14.60
CA TYR A 79 -2.31 -4.38 -15.07
C TYR A 79 -2.39 -3.18 -16.01
N GLY A 80 -1.77 -3.26 -17.18
CA GLY A 80 -1.66 -2.13 -18.11
C GLY A 80 -2.97 -1.42 -18.48
N HIS A 81 -4.12 -2.10 -18.39
CA HIS A 81 -5.45 -1.50 -18.57
C HIS A 81 -5.87 -0.52 -17.46
N LEU A 82 -5.20 -0.56 -16.31
CA LEU A 82 -5.34 0.37 -15.17
C LEU A 82 -4.25 1.45 -15.16
N ALA A 83 -3.32 1.43 -16.12
CA ALA A 83 -2.28 2.45 -16.16
C ALA A 83 -2.90 3.84 -16.34
N LEU A 84 -2.41 4.84 -15.61
CA LEU A 84 -2.91 6.23 -15.69
C LEU A 84 -2.84 6.79 -17.12
N SER A 85 -1.89 6.33 -17.93
CA SER A 85 -1.78 6.71 -19.35
C SER A 85 -2.96 6.22 -20.21
N GLN A 86 -3.71 5.23 -19.74
CA GLN A 86 -4.94 4.72 -20.35
C GLN A 86 -6.20 5.35 -19.74
N GLU A 87 -6.06 6.16 -18.68
CA GLU A 87 -7.18 6.78 -18.01
C GLU A 87 -7.82 7.83 -18.93
N LYS A 88 -9.06 7.54 -19.34
CA LYS A 88 -9.88 8.48 -20.10
C LYS A 88 -10.76 9.22 -19.12
N TRP A 89 -10.50 10.51 -18.95
CA TRP A 89 -11.37 11.40 -18.20
C TRP A 89 -12.80 11.30 -18.76
N LYS A 90 -13.74 10.78 -17.96
CA LYS A 90 -15.11 10.47 -18.41
C LYS A 90 -16.04 11.68 -18.47
N TYR A 91 -15.60 12.80 -17.93
CA TYR A 91 -16.41 14.02 -17.83
C TYR A 91 -15.94 15.07 -18.84
N PRO A 92 -16.78 16.05 -19.20
CA PRO A 92 -16.35 17.14 -20.06
C PRO A 92 -15.15 17.87 -19.46
N ASN A 93 -14.19 18.23 -20.29
CA ASN A 93 -13.22 19.26 -19.93
C ASN A 93 -13.95 20.61 -20.02
N PHE A 94 -14.47 21.11 -18.90
CA PHE A 94 -15.24 22.36 -18.88
C PHE A 94 -14.42 23.58 -19.29
N THR A 95 -13.09 23.54 -19.18
CA THR A 95 -12.21 24.62 -19.66
C THR A 95 -12.25 24.73 -21.20
N ALA A 96 -12.43 23.62 -21.92
CA ALA A 96 -12.58 23.61 -23.37
C ALA A 96 -13.96 24.13 -23.86
N LEU A 97 -14.92 24.34 -22.94
CA LEU A 97 -16.27 24.83 -23.27
C LEU A 97 -16.39 26.37 -23.22
N TYR A 98 -15.41 27.07 -22.65
CA TYR A 98 -15.44 28.53 -22.49
C TYR A 98 -14.44 29.28 -23.41
N GLU A 99 -13.74 28.57 -24.29
CA GLU A 99 -12.82 29.15 -25.29
C GLU A 99 -13.48 29.38 -26.67
N GLN A 100 -14.81 29.53 -26.74
CA GLN A 100 -15.56 29.88 -27.97
C GLN A 100 -15.99 31.35 -27.98
#